data_AF-A0A969PL98-F1
#
_entry.id   AF-A0A969PL98-F1
#
_cell.length_a   1.000
_cell.length_b   1.000
_cell.length_c   1.000
_cell.angle_alpha   90.00
_cell.angle_beta   90.00
_cell.angle_gamma   90.00
#
_symmetry.space_group_name_H-M   'P 1'
#
loop_
_entity.id
_entity.type
_entity.pdbx_description
1 polymer ?
#
loop_
_entity_poly.entity_id
_entity_poly.type
_entity_poly.pdbx_seq_one_letter_code
_entity_poly.pdbx_strand_id
1 'polypeptide(L)'
;MISSFESWTHPIPLAFTNQQSSMSANTDPCIFPVPLALSAHLQAKKFRSYQSNPHKATQVYLNTLAVYATNYYLQCLGFKTNLEKSDSWNPTLQTLMDVADLEVVDCGKLECRALMTQTNYLWVPAEVWSDRIGCVAVQFDESLRQATLLGFTEKATECKLEITQLRSLELFPGYLNRLRQPNQVIKLDRWLENIFEAGWSAANDLFIAPKPAFNFRGGDRMEIPPLENSLPVVKRRKLLNLERSQRKWC
;
A
#
# COMPACT_ATOMS: atom_id res chain seq x y z
N MET A 1 -75.24 33.97 17.70
CA MET A 1 -74.98 34.90 16.58
C MET A 1 -73.54 34.76 16.17
N ILE A 2 -73.32 34.39 14.90
CA ILE A 2 -72.32 34.94 13.97
C ILE A 2 -70.85 34.78 14.43
N SER A 3 -70.15 33.75 13.99
CA SER A 3 -69.45 33.66 12.69
C SER A 3 -68.36 34.71 12.52
N SER A 4 -67.11 34.29 12.49
CA SER A 4 -66.08 34.92 11.67
C SER A 4 -65.22 33.82 11.07
N PHE A 5 -65.63 33.48 9.85
CA PHE A 5 -64.85 32.83 8.82
C PHE A 5 -63.77 33.81 8.35
N GLU A 6 -62.50 33.41 8.38
CA GLU A 6 -61.50 34.00 7.50
C GLU A 6 -60.95 32.91 6.58
N SER A 7 -61.15 33.16 5.29
CA SER A 7 -60.81 32.34 4.15
C SER A 7 -59.44 32.72 3.60
N TRP A 8 -58.62 31.69 3.36
CA TRP A 8 -57.77 31.48 2.18
C TRP A 8 -56.78 32.58 1.75
N THR A 9 -55.49 32.25 1.75
CA THR A 9 -54.74 31.84 0.52
C THR A 9 -53.25 31.69 0.86
N HIS A 10 -52.72 30.47 0.80
CA HIS A 10 -51.28 30.23 0.85
C HIS A 10 -50.68 30.40 -0.55
N PRO A 11 -49.61 31.18 -0.74
CA PRO A 11 -48.81 31.09 -1.95
C PRO A 11 -47.90 29.86 -1.91
N ILE A 12 -47.91 29.12 -3.01
CA ILE A 12 -47.06 27.97 -3.31
C ILE A 12 -45.59 28.41 -3.36
N PRO A 13 -44.66 27.78 -2.62
CA PRO A 13 -43.24 27.86 -2.95
C PRO A 13 -42.90 26.75 -3.94
N LEU A 14 -42.41 27.17 -5.11
CA LEU A 14 -41.82 26.32 -6.14
C LEU A 14 -40.71 25.45 -5.53
N ALA A 15 -40.90 24.14 -5.60
CA ALA A 15 -39.86 23.18 -5.29
C ALA A 15 -38.73 23.29 -6.33
N PHE A 16 -37.63 23.93 -5.95
CA PHE A 16 -36.37 23.77 -6.66
C PHE A 16 -35.82 22.38 -6.35
N THR A 17 -36.10 21.42 -7.24
CA THR A 17 -35.45 20.12 -7.24
C THR A 17 -34.02 20.31 -7.73
N ASN A 18 -33.08 20.55 -6.81
CA ASN A 18 -31.67 20.32 -7.09
C ASN A 18 -31.41 18.81 -7.07
N GLN A 19 -31.51 18.18 -8.26
CA GLN A 19 -30.84 16.90 -8.50
C GLN A 19 -29.33 17.15 -8.51
N GLN A 20 -28.72 17.14 -7.32
CA GLN A 20 -27.29 16.96 -7.21
C GLN A 20 -27.00 15.52 -7.66
N SER A 21 -26.57 15.37 -8.91
CA SER A 21 -26.03 14.12 -9.43
C SER A 21 -24.85 13.72 -8.55
N SER A 22 -25.05 12.72 -7.70
CA SER A 22 -23.95 12.03 -7.05
C SER A 22 -23.17 11.30 -8.13
N MET A 23 -22.02 11.85 -8.52
CA MET A 23 -20.96 11.03 -9.10
C MET A 23 -20.54 10.05 -8.01
N SER A 24 -21.21 8.89 -7.97
CA SER A 24 -20.71 7.72 -7.28
C SER A 24 -19.45 7.31 -8.05
N ALA A 25 -18.30 7.78 -7.57
CA ALA A 25 -17.05 7.12 -7.92
C ALA A 25 -17.17 5.70 -7.37
N ASN A 26 -17.51 4.75 -8.23
CA ASN A 26 -17.26 3.33 -7.98
C ASN A 26 -15.74 3.18 -7.91
N THR A 27 -15.18 3.48 -6.74
CA THR A 27 -13.80 3.11 -6.44
C THR A 27 -13.83 1.62 -6.22
N ASP A 28 -13.50 0.86 -7.26
CA ASP A 28 -13.21 -0.54 -7.10
C ASP A 28 -12.17 -0.68 -5.97
N PRO A 29 -12.40 -1.55 -4.98
CA PRO A 29 -11.48 -1.69 -3.86
C PRO A 29 -10.13 -2.16 -4.40
N CYS A 30 -9.13 -1.29 -4.33
CA CYS A 30 -7.77 -1.62 -4.71
C CYS A 30 -7.17 -2.53 -3.62
N ILE A 31 -7.06 -3.82 -3.93
CA ILE A 31 -6.48 -4.83 -3.06
C ILE A 31 -4.99 -5.01 -3.38
N PHE A 32 -4.20 -5.45 -2.40
CA PHE A 32 -2.77 -5.68 -2.59
C PHE A 32 -2.36 -7.08 -2.14
N PRO A 33 -2.08 -8.02 -3.07
CA PRO A 33 -1.60 -9.35 -2.73
C PRO A 33 -0.12 -9.33 -2.34
N VAL A 34 0.22 -10.09 -1.31
CA VAL A 34 1.57 -10.22 -0.73
C VAL A 34 1.91 -11.70 -0.58
N PRO A 35 2.98 -12.21 -1.23
CA PRO A 35 3.46 -13.55 -0.97
C PRO A 35 4.02 -13.65 0.46
N LEU A 36 3.58 -14.66 1.20
CA LEU A 36 4.07 -14.92 2.55
C LEU A 36 5.37 -15.71 2.49
N ALA A 37 6.49 -15.00 2.66
CA ALA A 37 7.81 -15.60 2.59
C ALA A 37 8.05 -16.62 3.71
N LEU A 38 8.96 -17.58 3.45
CA LEU A 38 9.38 -18.57 4.45
C LEU A 38 9.87 -17.90 5.75
N SER A 39 10.58 -16.77 5.66
CA SER A 39 11.05 -16.02 6.82
C SER A 39 9.90 -15.52 7.70
N ALA A 40 8.80 -15.08 7.11
CA ALA A 40 7.59 -14.66 7.83
C ALA A 40 7.00 -15.84 8.62
N HIS A 41 6.90 -17.01 7.99
CA HIS A 41 6.42 -18.22 8.67
C HIS A 41 7.37 -18.70 9.76
N LEU A 42 8.68 -18.61 9.58
CA LEU A 42 9.65 -18.97 10.62
C LEU A 42 9.52 -18.05 11.84
N GLN A 43 9.36 -16.75 11.61
CA GLN A 43 9.13 -15.79 12.68
C GLN A 43 7.80 -16.05 13.41
N ALA A 44 6.72 -16.27 12.65
CA ALA A 44 5.41 -16.60 13.22
C ALA A 44 5.44 -17.91 14.01
N LYS A 45 6.16 -18.94 13.53
CA LYS A 45 6.37 -20.21 14.26
C LYS A 45 7.14 -19.98 15.57
N LYS A 46 8.17 -19.13 15.54
CA LYS A 46 8.94 -18.76 16.74
C LYS A 46 8.04 -18.10 17.78
N PHE A 47 7.30 -17.06 17.41
CA PHE A 47 6.40 -16.37 18.35
C PHE A 47 5.27 -17.27 18.86
N ARG A 48 4.69 -18.09 17.97
CA ARG A 48 3.72 -19.12 18.35
C ARG A 48 4.26 -20.08 19.41
N SER A 49 5.53 -20.48 19.32
CA SER A 49 6.14 -21.44 20.25
C SER A 49 6.26 -20.93 21.70
N TYR A 50 6.15 -19.62 21.90
CA TYR A 50 6.14 -19.02 23.24
C TYR A 50 4.78 -19.11 23.92
N GLN A 51 3.73 -19.50 23.19
CA GLN A 51 2.36 -19.49 23.68
C GLN A 51 1.93 -20.89 24.15
N SER A 52 1.67 -21.04 25.45
CA SER A 52 1.18 -22.30 26.01
C SER A 52 -0.25 -22.63 25.60
N ASN A 53 -1.08 -21.60 25.38
CA ASN A 53 -2.47 -21.79 24.96
C ASN A 53 -2.55 -21.95 23.42
N PRO A 54 -3.14 -23.04 22.90
CA PRO A 54 -3.18 -23.32 21.46
C PRO A 54 -3.98 -22.30 20.63
N HIS A 55 -5.05 -21.72 21.18
CA HIS A 55 -5.82 -20.67 20.52
C HIS A 55 -4.98 -19.40 20.40
N LYS A 56 -4.31 -19.02 21.49
CA LYS A 56 -3.41 -17.87 21.51
C LYS A 56 -2.21 -18.06 20.58
N ALA A 57 -1.66 -19.27 20.55
CA ALA A 57 -0.59 -19.66 19.65
C ALA A 57 -0.99 -19.45 18.17
N THR A 58 -2.22 -19.83 17.82
CA THR A 58 -2.78 -19.63 16.47
C THR A 58 -3.00 -18.15 16.16
N GLN A 59 -3.56 -17.40 17.10
CA GLN A 59 -3.77 -15.96 16.98
C GLN A 59 -2.43 -15.22 16.75
N VAL A 60 -1.43 -15.44 17.59
CA VAL A 60 -0.10 -14.82 17.46
C VAL A 60 0.54 -15.17 16.11
N TYR A 61 0.36 -16.41 15.64
CA TYR A 61 0.85 -16.83 14.34
C TYR A 61 0.24 -16.00 13.20
N LEU A 62 -1.09 -15.85 13.17
CA LEU A 62 -1.80 -15.09 12.14
C LEU A 62 -1.52 -13.59 12.24
N ASN A 63 -1.47 -13.03 13.45
CA ASN A 63 -1.11 -11.63 13.68
C ASN A 63 0.29 -11.33 13.14
N THR A 64 1.25 -12.23 13.39
CA THR A 64 2.62 -12.05 12.89
C THR A 64 2.67 -12.03 11.35
N LEU A 65 1.88 -12.88 10.69
CA LEU A 65 1.78 -12.89 9.22
C LEU A 65 1.07 -11.63 8.68
N ALA A 66 0.06 -11.12 9.40
CA ALA A 66 -0.64 -9.89 9.02
C ALA A 66 0.30 -8.68 9.12
N VAL A 67 1.05 -8.57 10.22
CA VAL A 67 2.08 -7.54 10.40
C VAL A 67 3.14 -7.63 9.30
N TYR A 68 3.58 -8.85 8.94
CA TYR A 68 4.52 -9.04 7.83
C TYR A 68 3.96 -8.51 6.50
N ALA A 69 2.73 -8.87 6.16
CA ALA A 69 2.10 -8.46 4.90
C ALA A 69 1.95 -6.94 4.80
N THR A 70 1.48 -6.31 5.88
CA THR A 70 1.37 -4.84 5.96
C THR A 70 2.73 -4.16 5.90
N ASN A 71 3.73 -4.72 6.59
CA ASN A 71 5.10 -4.22 6.54
C ASN A 71 5.68 -4.28 5.13
N TYR A 72 5.49 -5.38 4.41
CA TYR A 72 5.92 -5.52 3.02
C TYR A 72 5.27 -4.46 2.13
N TYR A 73 3.95 -4.29 2.23
CA TYR A 73 3.21 -3.27 1.48
C TYR A 73 3.74 -1.85 1.74
N LEU A 74 3.92 -1.47 3.01
CA LEU A 74 4.46 -0.16 3.39
C LEU A 74 5.87 0.07 2.87
N GLN A 75 6.72 -0.97 2.88
CA GLN A 75 8.06 -0.91 2.32
C GLN A 75 8.04 -0.70 0.80
N CYS A 76 7.11 -1.33 0.07
CA CYS A 76 6.92 -1.08 -1.36
C CYS A 76 6.55 0.39 -1.64
N LEU A 77 5.82 1.03 -0.72
CA LEU A 77 5.45 2.44 -0.80
C LEU A 77 6.54 3.41 -0.30
N GLY A 78 7.68 2.90 0.17
CA GLY A 78 8.78 3.71 0.69
C GLY A 78 8.57 4.24 2.12
N PHE A 79 7.57 3.74 2.85
CA PHE A 79 7.42 4.06 4.27
C PHE A 79 8.42 3.28 5.10
N LYS A 80 9.06 3.96 6.05
CA LYS A 80 9.91 3.32 7.06
C LYS A 80 9.04 2.76 8.18
N THR A 81 9.36 1.55 8.61
CA THR A 81 8.67 0.83 9.68
C THR A 81 9.67 0.32 10.71
N ASN A 82 9.22 0.04 11.94
CA ASN A 82 10.07 -0.49 13.00
C ASN A 82 9.36 -1.61 13.78
N LEU A 83 9.62 -2.85 13.40
CA LEU A 83 9.03 -4.02 14.06
C LEU A 83 9.37 -4.07 15.56
N GLU A 84 10.60 -3.75 15.96
CA GLU A 84 11.04 -3.87 17.37
C GLU A 84 10.33 -2.87 18.31
N LYS A 85 9.78 -1.78 17.76
CA LYS A 85 8.97 -0.82 18.52
C LYS A 85 7.48 -1.18 18.59
N SER A 86 7.05 -2.23 17.88
CA SER A 86 5.68 -2.72 17.91
C SER A 86 5.43 -3.63 19.10
N ASP A 87 4.23 -3.53 19.67
CA ASP A 87 3.82 -4.42 20.76
C ASP A 87 3.70 -5.87 20.26
N SER A 88 3.31 -6.02 19.00
CA SER A 88 3.28 -7.29 18.27
C SER A 88 4.64 -7.99 18.15
N TRP A 89 5.75 -7.32 18.47
CA TRP A 89 7.10 -7.89 18.48
C TRP A 89 7.64 -8.18 19.88
N ASN A 90 6.83 -7.95 20.91
CA ASN A 90 7.13 -8.25 22.30
C ASN A 90 6.38 -9.53 22.77
N PRO A 91 7.07 -10.64 23.06
CA PRO A 91 6.42 -11.89 23.47
C PRO A 91 5.52 -11.78 24.70
N THR A 92 5.84 -10.91 25.65
CA THR A 92 5.02 -10.69 26.85
C THR A 92 3.71 -10.01 26.47
N LEU A 93 3.76 -8.94 25.65
CA LEU A 93 2.56 -8.24 25.20
C LEU A 93 1.71 -9.11 24.26
N GLN A 94 2.36 -9.89 23.38
CA GLN A 94 1.68 -10.91 22.58
C GLN A 94 0.89 -11.88 23.46
N THR A 95 1.43 -12.30 24.61
CA THR A 95 0.78 -13.26 25.50
C THR A 95 -0.41 -12.64 26.22
N LEU A 96 -0.28 -11.39 26.68
CA LEU A 96 -1.29 -10.70 27.49
C LEU A 96 -2.41 -10.09 26.65
N MET A 97 -2.14 -9.66 25.41
CA MET A 97 -3.07 -8.89 24.60
C MET A 97 -3.13 -9.42 23.17
N ASP A 98 -4.24 -9.19 22.48
CA ASP A 98 -4.35 -9.47 21.05
C ASP A 98 -3.72 -8.33 20.23
N VAL A 99 -2.40 -8.25 20.22
CA VAL A 99 -1.65 -7.21 19.49
C VAL A 99 -1.20 -7.70 18.11
N ALA A 100 -1.40 -6.85 17.10
CA ALA A 100 -0.91 -7.03 15.74
C ALA A 100 -0.51 -5.68 15.12
N ASP A 101 0.07 -4.79 15.93
CA ASP A 101 0.48 -3.47 15.50
C ASP A 101 1.81 -3.46 14.75
N LEU A 102 2.00 -2.43 13.93
CA LEU A 102 3.22 -2.14 13.20
C LEU A 102 3.56 -0.65 13.37
N GLU A 103 4.73 -0.35 13.91
CA GLU A 103 5.20 1.03 14.06
C GLU A 103 5.59 1.57 12.69
N VAL A 104 4.91 2.63 12.25
CA VAL A 104 5.24 3.40 11.06
C VAL A 104 5.98 4.66 11.50
N VAL A 105 7.23 4.79 11.09
CA VAL A 105 8.12 5.87 11.55
C VAL A 105 7.52 7.23 11.16
N ASP A 106 7.49 8.13 12.15
CA ASP A 106 6.92 9.48 12.08
C ASP A 106 5.38 9.54 11.90
N CYS A 107 4.68 8.41 12.00
CA CYS A 107 3.22 8.35 11.93
C CYS A 107 2.60 7.76 13.20
N GLY A 108 3.12 6.62 13.69
CA GLY A 108 2.61 5.89 14.85
C GLY A 108 2.30 4.42 14.55
N LYS A 109 1.61 3.75 15.47
CA LYS A 109 1.31 2.31 15.40
C LYS A 109 0.06 2.00 14.59
N LEU A 110 0.20 1.20 13.55
CA LEU A 110 -0.87 0.76 12.67
C LEU A 110 -1.30 -0.66 13.03
N GLU A 111 -2.58 -0.90 13.24
CA GLU A 111 -3.09 -2.22 13.58
C GLU A 111 -3.27 -3.11 12.33
N CYS A 112 -2.77 -4.34 12.35
CA CYS A 112 -2.79 -5.26 11.20
C CYS A 112 -3.67 -6.47 11.51
N ARG A 113 -4.92 -6.49 11.02
CA ARG A 113 -5.89 -7.50 11.43
C ARG A 113 -6.15 -8.54 10.36
N ALA A 114 -6.00 -9.79 10.76
CA ALA A 114 -6.36 -10.94 9.94
C ALA A 114 -7.89 -11.04 9.81
N LEU A 115 -8.37 -11.16 8.58
CA LEU A 115 -9.74 -11.48 8.24
C LEU A 115 -9.82 -12.97 7.89
N MET A 116 -10.69 -13.71 8.57
CA MET A 116 -10.96 -15.11 8.19
C MET A 116 -11.79 -15.14 6.91
N THR A 117 -11.48 -16.05 5.98
CA THR A 117 -12.04 -16.11 4.62
C THR A 117 -13.57 -16.23 4.56
N GLN A 118 -14.22 -16.58 5.68
CA GLN A 118 -15.68 -16.76 5.78
C GLN A 118 -16.41 -15.63 6.52
N THR A 119 -15.70 -14.58 6.95
CA THR A 119 -16.28 -13.47 7.71
C THR A 119 -16.30 -12.19 6.89
N ASN A 120 -17.41 -11.45 6.92
CA ASN A 120 -17.55 -10.16 6.25
C ASN A 120 -17.17 -8.96 7.13
N TYR A 121 -16.59 -9.23 8.30
CA TYR A 121 -16.24 -8.22 9.28
C TYR A 121 -14.87 -8.50 9.88
N LEU A 122 -14.18 -7.41 10.24
CA LEU A 122 -12.93 -7.40 10.98
C LEU A 122 -13.23 -7.25 12.47
N TRP A 123 -12.61 -8.10 13.29
CA TRP A 123 -12.65 -7.93 14.74
C TRP A 123 -11.48 -7.04 15.19
N VAL A 124 -11.78 -5.96 15.91
CA VAL A 124 -10.79 -5.06 16.50
C VAL A 124 -10.94 -5.07 18.02
N PRO A 125 -9.98 -5.65 18.77
CA PRO A 125 -10.01 -5.68 20.23
C PRO A 125 -10.03 -4.26 20.83
N ALA A 126 -10.75 -4.09 21.94
CA ALA A 126 -10.90 -2.78 22.57
C ALA A 126 -9.58 -2.21 23.12
N GLU A 127 -8.62 -3.09 23.43
CA GLU A 127 -7.32 -2.75 23.98
C GLU A 127 -6.44 -1.95 23.00
N VAL A 128 -6.79 -1.93 21.70
CA VAL A 128 -5.99 -1.27 20.65
C VAL A 128 -6.68 -0.06 20.01
N TRP A 129 -7.72 0.50 20.62
CA TRP A 129 -8.47 1.62 20.01
C TRP A 129 -7.83 2.99 20.21
N SER A 130 -7.15 3.20 21.33
CA SER A 130 -6.75 4.55 21.78
C SER A 130 -5.33 4.96 21.37
N ASP A 131 -4.54 4.02 20.84
CA ASP A 131 -3.10 4.20 20.56
C ASP A 131 -2.69 3.70 19.17
N ARG A 132 -3.67 3.50 18.28
CA ARG A 132 -3.45 3.12 16.89
C ARG A 132 -3.88 4.22 15.93
N ILE A 133 -3.07 4.43 14.90
CA ILE A 133 -3.34 5.39 13.82
C ILE A 133 -4.26 4.81 12.75
N GLY A 134 -4.91 3.68 13.01
CA GLY A 134 -5.78 3.01 12.05
C GLY A 134 -5.57 1.51 12.05
N CYS A 135 -6.36 0.86 11.20
CA CYS A 135 -6.37 -0.60 11.08
C CYS A 135 -6.41 -1.01 9.60
N VAL A 136 -5.57 -1.97 9.23
CA VAL A 136 -5.52 -2.59 7.90
C VAL A 136 -6.11 -4.00 7.99
N ALA A 137 -7.04 -4.30 7.09
CA ALA A 137 -7.61 -5.63 6.96
C ALA A 137 -6.76 -6.48 6.01
N VAL A 138 -6.36 -7.66 6.48
CA VAL A 138 -5.52 -8.62 5.76
C VAL A 138 -6.23 -9.96 5.66
N GLN A 139 -6.59 -10.37 4.46
CA GLN A 139 -7.17 -11.68 4.21
C GLN A 139 -6.08 -12.69 3.86
N PHE A 140 -6.18 -13.92 4.33
CA PHE A 140 -5.27 -15.00 3.91
C PHE A 140 -5.97 -15.98 2.97
N ASP A 141 -5.17 -16.58 2.09
CA ASP A 141 -5.58 -17.79 1.38
C ASP A 141 -5.56 -19.01 2.32
N GLU A 142 -6.24 -20.09 1.93
CA GLU A 142 -6.33 -21.31 2.75
C GLU A 142 -4.96 -21.94 3.04
N SER A 143 -4.01 -21.80 2.11
CA SER A 143 -2.67 -22.36 2.25
C SER A 143 -1.71 -21.50 3.06
N LEU A 144 -2.14 -20.31 3.47
CA LEU A 144 -1.34 -19.26 4.11
C LEU A 144 -0.05 -18.95 3.33
N ARG A 145 -0.08 -19.05 2.00
CA ARG A 145 1.05 -18.68 1.12
C ARG A 145 0.93 -17.26 0.60
N GLN A 146 -0.26 -16.69 0.64
CA GLN A 146 -0.53 -15.34 0.20
C GLN A 146 -1.46 -14.64 1.19
N ALA A 147 -1.14 -13.39 1.47
CA ALA A 147 -2.03 -12.45 2.13
C ALA A 147 -2.53 -11.44 1.10
N THR A 148 -3.73 -10.89 1.30
CA THR A 148 -4.29 -9.83 0.48
C THR A 148 -4.74 -8.73 1.42
N LEU A 149 -4.12 -7.54 1.32
CA LEU A 149 -4.62 -6.36 2.00
C LEU A 149 -5.89 -5.90 1.26
N LEU A 150 -6.98 -5.70 2.00
CA LEU A 150 -8.28 -5.35 1.42
C LEU A 150 -8.58 -3.85 1.47
N GLY A 151 -8.03 -3.16 2.46
CA GLY A 151 -8.37 -1.77 2.76
C GLY A 151 -7.96 -1.38 4.17
N PHE A 152 -8.30 -0.15 4.56
CA PHE A 152 -7.97 0.38 5.88
C PHE A 152 -9.08 1.25 6.48
N THR A 153 -9.00 1.49 7.79
CA THR A 153 -9.76 2.52 8.51
C THR A 153 -8.82 3.42 9.33
N GLU A 154 -9.15 4.70 9.49
CA GLU A 154 -8.31 5.68 10.21
C GLU A 154 -8.40 5.53 11.73
N LYS A 155 -9.57 5.16 12.27
CA LYS A 155 -9.77 4.90 13.70
C LYS A 155 -10.75 3.76 13.88
N ALA A 156 -10.37 2.79 14.71
CA ALA A 156 -11.31 1.78 15.17
C ALA A 156 -12.21 2.41 16.25
N THR A 157 -13.47 2.64 15.92
CA THR A 157 -14.49 3.12 16.87
C THR A 157 -15.35 1.99 17.41
N GLU A 158 -15.24 0.79 16.83
CA GLU A 158 -16.14 -0.33 17.07
C GLU A 158 -15.36 -1.65 17.07
N CYS A 159 -15.83 -2.63 17.86
CA CYS A 159 -15.22 -3.98 17.93
C CYS A 159 -15.35 -4.74 16.61
N LYS A 160 -16.39 -4.42 15.84
CA LYS A 160 -16.79 -5.13 14.63
C LYS A 160 -16.89 -4.14 13.49
N LEU A 161 -15.96 -4.21 12.54
CA LEU A 161 -15.91 -3.35 11.38
C LEU A 161 -16.32 -4.14 10.14
N GLU A 162 -17.38 -3.76 9.46
CA GLU A 162 -17.80 -4.43 8.23
C GLU A 162 -16.81 -4.09 7.11
N ILE A 163 -16.48 -5.05 6.23
CA ILE A 163 -15.49 -4.85 5.15
C ILE A 163 -15.91 -3.71 4.21
N THR A 164 -17.22 -3.47 4.05
CA THR A 164 -17.77 -2.37 3.25
C THR A 164 -17.42 -0.98 3.78
N GLN A 165 -17.01 -0.87 5.05
CA GLN A 165 -16.57 0.37 5.68
C GLN A 165 -15.07 0.63 5.48
N LEU A 166 -14.34 -0.34 4.92
CA LEU A 166 -12.92 -0.16 4.62
C LEU A 166 -12.75 0.83 3.47
N ARG A 167 -11.77 1.72 3.64
CA ARG A 167 -11.34 2.64 2.59
C ARG A 167 -10.34 1.94 1.67
N SER A 168 -10.37 2.32 0.39
CA SER A 168 -9.44 1.82 -0.63
C SER A 168 -7.98 2.07 -0.21
N LEU A 169 -7.12 1.08 -0.45
CA LEU A 169 -5.68 1.19 -0.18
C LEU A 169 -5.00 2.32 -0.96
N GLU A 170 -5.57 2.78 -2.07
CA GLU A 170 -5.06 3.92 -2.85
C GLU A 170 -5.01 5.21 -2.04
N LEU A 171 -5.92 5.38 -1.08
CA LEU A 171 -5.98 6.56 -0.22
C LEU A 171 -4.99 6.48 0.95
N PHE A 172 -4.38 5.31 1.17
CA PHE A 172 -3.58 5.03 2.35
C PHE A 172 -2.26 5.80 2.40
N PRO A 173 -1.45 5.91 1.31
CA PRO A 173 -0.25 6.74 1.33
C PRO A 173 -0.55 8.21 1.65
N GLY A 174 -1.63 8.74 1.05
CA GLY A 174 -2.08 10.10 1.31
C GLY A 174 -2.52 10.31 2.76
N TYR A 175 -3.18 9.30 3.36
CA TYR A 175 -3.52 9.32 4.77
C TYR A 175 -2.27 9.36 5.68
N LEU A 176 -1.32 8.45 5.48
CA LEU A 176 -0.09 8.40 6.29
C LEU A 176 0.74 9.68 6.16
N ASN A 177 0.81 10.28 4.97
CA ASN A 177 1.51 11.54 4.77
C ASN A 177 0.86 12.70 5.53
N ARG A 178 -0.48 12.75 5.61
CA ARG A 178 -1.19 13.74 6.45
C ARG A 178 -0.86 13.57 7.93
N LEU A 179 -0.71 12.33 8.41
CA LEU A 179 -0.31 12.07 9.79
C LEU A 179 1.12 12.55 10.07
N ARG A 180 2.04 12.32 9.13
CA ARG A 180 3.45 12.77 9.24
C ARG A 180 3.57 14.29 9.23
N GLN A 181 2.78 14.97 8.41
CA GLN A 181 2.86 16.41 8.20
C GLN A 181 1.45 17.02 8.10
N PRO A 182 0.77 17.26 9.23
CA PRO A 182 -0.62 17.72 9.23
C PRO A 182 -0.83 19.08 8.54
N ASN A 183 0.22 19.88 8.36
CA ASN A 183 0.16 21.24 7.81
C ASN A 183 0.88 21.43 6.46
N GLN A 184 1.42 20.38 5.85
CA GLN A 184 2.13 20.51 4.57
C GLN A 184 1.17 20.29 3.40
N VAL A 185 0.50 21.36 2.97
CA VAL A 185 -0.31 21.37 1.75
C VAL A 185 0.63 21.58 0.56
N ILE A 186 0.81 20.53 -0.25
CA ILE A 186 1.53 20.65 -1.53
C ILE A 186 0.66 21.49 -2.47
N LYS A 187 1.14 22.68 -2.80
CA LYS A 187 0.49 23.60 -3.73
C LYS A 187 0.78 23.17 -5.17
N LEU A 188 -0.04 22.26 -5.69
CA LEU A 188 0.11 21.71 -7.05
C LEU A 188 -0.05 22.75 -8.17
N ASP A 189 -0.76 23.85 -7.90
CA ASP A 189 -0.81 25.05 -8.75
C ASP A 189 0.60 25.57 -9.04
N ARG A 190 1.48 25.57 -8.04
CA ARG A 190 2.88 25.99 -8.19
C ARG A 190 3.71 25.02 -9.01
N TRP A 191 3.37 23.73 -8.98
CA TRP A 191 4.03 22.73 -9.82
C TRP A 191 3.77 22.97 -11.31
N LEU A 192 2.55 23.37 -11.69
CA LEU A 192 2.24 23.77 -13.08
C LEU A 192 3.03 25.02 -13.50
N GLU A 193 3.42 25.85 -12.55
CA GLU A 193 4.26 27.04 -12.75
C GLU A 193 5.77 26.74 -12.69
N ASN A 194 6.19 25.45 -12.65
CA ASN A 194 7.58 25.01 -12.45
C ASN A 194 8.23 25.50 -11.13
N ILE A 195 7.42 25.80 -10.12
CA ILE A 195 7.88 26.17 -8.78
C ILE A 195 7.79 24.92 -7.89
N PHE A 196 8.95 24.32 -7.62
CA PHE A 196 9.06 23.08 -6.84
C PHE A 196 9.49 23.37 -5.39
N GLU A 197 8.93 22.62 -4.45
CA GLU A 197 9.34 22.67 -3.04
C GLU A 197 10.72 22.00 -2.83
N ALA A 198 11.40 22.34 -1.74
CA ALA A 198 12.74 21.82 -1.43
C ALA A 198 12.77 20.27 -1.44
N GLY A 199 13.66 19.70 -2.25
CA GLY A 199 13.79 18.24 -2.44
C GLY A 199 13.16 17.69 -3.72
N TRP A 200 12.44 18.52 -4.48
CA TRP A 200 11.92 18.18 -5.81
C TRP A 200 12.66 18.97 -6.90
N SER A 201 12.90 18.32 -8.05
CA SER A 201 13.54 18.93 -9.23
C SER A 201 12.67 18.68 -10.45
N ALA A 202 12.80 19.52 -11.48
CA ALA A 202 12.07 19.31 -12.72
C ALA A 202 12.50 17.97 -13.35
N ALA A 203 11.56 17.26 -13.99
CA ALA A 203 11.89 16.02 -14.68
C ALA A 203 13.02 16.22 -15.71
N ASN A 204 13.06 17.39 -16.35
CA ASN A 204 14.13 17.76 -17.30
C ASN A 204 15.51 17.79 -16.66
N ASP A 205 15.64 18.08 -15.36
CA ASP A 205 16.91 18.10 -14.64
C ASP A 205 17.42 16.67 -14.35
N LEU A 206 16.52 15.70 -14.23
CA LEU A 206 16.86 14.28 -14.01
C LEU A 206 17.41 13.62 -15.29
N PHE A 207 17.08 14.15 -16.47
CA PHE A 207 17.59 13.66 -17.75
C PHE A 207 18.93 14.30 -18.14
N ILE A 208 19.48 15.20 -17.32
CA ILE A 208 20.86 15.70 -17.42
C ILE A 208 21.82 14.74 -16.69
N ALA A 209 21.57 13.44 -16.76
CA ALA A 209 22.65 12.49 -16.52
C ALA A 209 23.68 12.70 -17.65
N PRO A 210 25.00 12.79 -17.35
CA PRO A 210 26.00 12.73 -18.41
C PRO A 210 25.71 11.48 -19.22
N LYS A 211 25.51 11.64 -20.54
CA LYS A 211 25.25 10.54 -21.47
C LYS A 211 26.12 9.35 -21.03
N PRO A 212 25.54 8.20 -20.66
CA PRO A 212 26.38 7.05 -20.37
C PRO A 212 27.26 6.85 -21.60
N ALA A 213 28.57 7.01 -21.41
CA ALA A 213 29.54 6.76 -22.45
C ALA A 213 29.50 5.25 -22.68
N PHE A 214 28.55 4.81 -23.50
CA PHE A 214 28.61 3.50 -24.11
C PHE A 214 29.81 3.53 -25.04
N ASN A 215 30.97 3.19 -24.50
CA ASN A 215 32.18 2.94 -25.26
C ASN A 215 31.97 1.65 -26.08
N PHE A 216 31.19 1.75 -27.15
CA PHE A 216 31.32 0.84 -28.26
C PHE A 216 32.68 1.11 -28.88
N ARG A 217 33.63 0.20 -28.63
CA ARG A 217 34.85 0.11 -29.43
C ARG A 217 34.46 -0.41 -30.82
N GLY A 218 33.82 0.45 -31.61
CA GLY A 218 33.63 0.28 -33.04
C GLY A 218 34.87 0.82 -33.73
N GLY A 219 35.60 -0.07 -34.40
CA GLY A 219 36.81 0.26 -35.15
C GLY A 219 36.52 1.26 -36.27
N ASP A 220 37.46 2.19 -36.40
CA ASP A 220 37.85 2.98 -37.56
C ASP A 220 36.74 3.42 -38.54
N ARG A 221 36.47 4.73 -38.54
CA ARG A 221 35.74 5.41 -39.63
C ARG A 221 36.64 5.36 -40.87
N MET A 222 36.44 4.37 -41.72
CA MET A 222 36.89 4.46 -43.10
C MET A 222 35.81 5.20 -43.91
N GLU A 223 36.17 6.34 -44.46
CA GLU A 223 35.35 7.06 -45.45
C GLU A 223 35.09 6.12 -46.65
N ILE A 224 33.81 5.95 -47.01
CA ILE A 224 33.38 5.17 -48.17
C ILE A 224 33.10 6.16 -49.31
N PRO A 225 33.85 6.15 -50.43
CA PRO A 225 33.42 6.79 -51.67
C PRO A 225 32.24 6.01 -52.28
N PRO A 226 31.39 6.65 -53.10
CA PRO A 226 30.07 6.15 -53.42
C PRO A 226 30.12 4.82 -54.20
N LEU A 227 29.40 3.82 -53.69
CA LEU A 227 29.24 2.51 -54.31
C LEU A 227 28.11 2.56 -55.35
N GLU A 228 28.45 2.47 -56.64
CA GLU A 228 27.58 1.78 -57.58
C GLU A 228 27.85 0.28 -57.51
N ASN A 229 26.75 -0.46 -57.63
CA ASN A 229 26.64 -1.90 -57.85
C ASN A 229 26.59 -2.78 -56.59
N SER A 230 25.34 -3.00 -56.21
CA SER A 230 24.81 -3.97 -55.26
C SER A 230 25.29 -5.40 -55.50
N LEU A 231 25.79 -6.02 -54.43
CA LEU A 231 25.81 -7.48 -54.24
C LEU A 231 25.35 -7.80 -52.80
N PRO A 232 24.76 -8.98 -52.56
CA PRO A 232 23.83 -9.19 -51.46
C PRO A 232 24.53 -9.07 -50.11
N VAL A 233 23.98 -8.22 -49.23
CA VAL A 233 24.41 -8.09 -47.85
C VAL A 233 24.13 -9.41 -47.13
N VAL A 234 25.15 -10.25 -47.00
CA VAL A 234 25.09 -11.48 -46.22
C VAL A 234 24.98 -11.10 -44.74
N LYS A 235 23.76 -11.12 -44.20
CA LYS A 235 23.49 -10.83 -42.79
C LYS A 235 23.70 -12.10 -41.97
N ARG A 236 24.88 -12.25 -41.37
CA ARG A 236 25.18 -13.38 -40.47
C ARG A 236 24.64 -13.10 -39.07
N ARG A 237 23.92 -14.08 -38.48
CA ARG A 237 23.56 -14.09 -37.06
C ARG A 237 24.36 -15.19 -36.37
N LYS A 238 24.97 -14.88 -35.23
CA LYS A 238 25.66 -15.86 -34.39
C LYS A 238 24.66 -16.40 -33.37
N LEU A 239 24.41 -17.70 -33.43
CA LEU A 239 23.57 -18.43 -32.48
C LEU A 239 24.41 -18.68 -31.23
N LEU A 240 24.02 -18.09 -30.09
CA LEU A 240 24.73 -18.27 -28.83
C LEU A 240 24.14 -19.49 -28.12
N ASN A 241 24.91 -20.58 -28.08
CA ASN A 241 24.60 -21.72 -27.24
C ASN A 241 25.20 -21.45 -25.86
N LEU A 242 24.35 -21.17 -24.85
CA LEU A 242 24.80 -20.96 -23.48
C LEU A 242 24.98 -22.32 -22.80
N GLU A 243 26.19 -22.87 -22.91
CA GLU A 243 26.64 -23.85 -21.92
C GLU A 243 27.24 -23.14 -20.71
N ARG A 244 26.69 -23.42 -19.52
CA ARG A 244 27.26 -23.00 -18.24
C ARG A 244 28.55 -23.80 -18.00
N SER A 245 29.70 -23.16 -18.17
CA SER A 245 30.96 -23.72 -17.67
C SER A 245 31.30 -23.12 -16.31
N GLN A 246 31.17 -23.95 -15.28
CA GLN A 246 31.83 -23.75 -13.99
C GLN A 246 33.35 -23.91 -14.13
N ARG A 247 34.12 -23.13 -13.35
CA ARG A 247 35.41 -23.42 -12.66
C ARG A 247 36.14 -22.08 -12.42
N LYS A 248 36.35 -21.62 -11.19
CA LYS A 248 37.22 -22.03 -10.06
C LYS A 248 38.72 -21.64 -10.24
N TRP A 249 39.25 -21.08 -9.13
CA TRP A 249 40.64 -20.76 -8.73
C TRP A 249 41.20 -19.42 -9.25
N CYS A 250 41.83 -18.55 -8.44
CA CYS A 250 42.43 -18.69 -7.11
C CYS A 250 41.68 -17.95 -5.98
#